data_AF-A0A949ANW3-F1
#
_entry.id   AF-A0A949ANW3-F1
#
_cell.length_a   1.000
_cell.length_b   1.000
_cell.length_c   1.000
_cell.angle_alpha   90.00
_cell.angle_beta   90.00
_cell.angle_gamma   90.00
#
_symmetry.space_group_name_H-M   'P 1'
#
loop_
_entity.id
_entity.type
_entity.pdbx_description
1 polymer ?
#
loop_
_entity_poly.entity_id
_entity_poly.type
_entity_poly.pdbx_seq_one_letter_code
_entity_poly.pdbx_strand_id
1 'polypeptide(L)'
;MSGYGQSIPGWGDTTQRVETLDLVLRYNHRIFDNLGSGWYRGYHSILLELPVHFVVSPDVSSMVGMNFLACYTFTANQDIRPYLFGGGGPVYSFADVPGMGSELNGNYQFGLGLNYGINPDHDFLFELRYHHISNGGNEEPNEPLNSVKALFGLTF
;
A
#
# COMPACT_ATOMS: atom_id res chain seq x y z
N MET A 1 5.35 1.28 -9.04
CA MET A 1 6.15 0.76 -7.91
C MET A 1 6.09 -0.75 -7.93
N SER A 2 7.07 -1.40 -7.35
CA SER A 2 7.12 -2.85 -7.16
C SER A 2 7.75 -3.19 -5.82
N GLY A 3 7.41 -4.33 -5.24
CA GLY A 3 7.88 -4.63 -3.89
C GLY A 3 7.61 -6.06 -3.44
N TYR A 4 7.90 -6.29 -2.16
CA TYR A 4 7.63 -7.56 -1.49
C TYR A 4 6.77 -7.30 -0.26
N GLY A 5 5.84 -8.21 -0.01
CA GLY A 5 4.93 -8.17 1.11
C GLY A 5 4.75 -9.52 1.78
N GLN A 6 4.56 -9.52 3.09
CA GLN A 6 4.33 -10.74 3.85
C GLN A 6 3.31 -10.52 4.96
N SER A 7 2.31 -11.40 5.04
CA SER A 7 1.42 -11.47 6.20
C SER A 7 2.11 -12.14 7.39
N ILE A 8 1.74 -11.70 8.60
CA ILE A 8 2.39 -12.15 9.84
C ILE A 8 1.37 -12.95 10.66
N PRO A 9 1.48 -14.31 10.67
CA PRO A 9 0.70 -15.14 11.58
C PRO A 9 0.83 -14.70 13.04
N GLY A 10 -0.29 -14.63 13.75
CA GLY A 10 -0.39 -14.16 15.13
C GLY A 10 -0.47 -12.64 15.27
N TRP A 11 -0.41 -11.86 14.17
CA TRP A 11 -0.76 -10.44 14.22
C TRP A 11 -2.27 -10.29 14.04
N GLY A 12 -2.97 -9.99 15.14
CA GLY A 12 -4.43 -10.08 15.17
C GLY A 12 -4.87 -11.52 14.94
N ASP A 13 -5.90 -11.71 14.13
CA ASP A 13 -6.43 -13.05 13.80
C ASP A 13 -5.80 -13.65 12.53
N THR A 14 -4.67 -13.10 12.06
CA THR A 14 -3.97 -13.66 10.90
C THR A 14 -3.41 -15.04 11.23
N THR A 15 -3.85 -16.07 10.51
CA THR A 15 -3.38 -17.45 10.66
C THR A 15 -2.39 -17.84 9.58
N GLN A 16 -2.58 -17.35 8.35
CA GLN A 16 -1.78 -17.70 7.19
C GLN A 16 -0.62 -16.74 6.97
N ARG A 17 0.52 -17.31 6.57
CA ARG A 17 1.65 -16.56 6.01
C ARG A 17 1.50 -16.56 4.49
N VAL A 18 1.21 -15.40 3.95
CA VAL A 18 1.03 -15.14 2.53
C VAL A 18 2.13 -14.19 2.11
N GLU A 19 2.88 -14.59 1.08
CA GLU A 19 4.00 -13.83 0.55
C GLU A 19 3.63 -13.33 -0.84
N THR A 20 3.96 -12.06 -1.10
CA THR A 20 3.52 -11.36 -2.31
C THR A 20 4.68 -10.62 -2.95
N LEU A 21 4.75 -10.68 -4.27
CA LEU A 21 5.46 -9.70 -5.08
C LEU A 21 4.43 -8.71 -5.62
N ASP A 22 4.64 -7.43 -5.35
CA ASP A 22 3.67 -6.39 -5.68
C ASP A 22 4.11 -5.64 -6.94
N LEU A 23 3.15 -5.33 -7.80
CA LEU A 23 3.26 -4.33 -8.86
C LEU A 23 2.12 -3.33 -8.66
N VAL A 24 2.45 -2.05 -8.48
CA VAL A 24 1.48 -1.00 -8.17
C VAL A 24 1.62 0.15 -9.14
N LEU A 25 0.60 0.35 -9.96
CA LEU A 25 0.45 1.59 -10.72
C LEU A 25 -0.18 2.63 -9.79
N ARG A 26 0.37 3.84 -9.78
CA ARG A 26 -0.13 4.91 -8.91
C ARG A 26 -0.23 6.22 -9.68
N TYR A 27 -1.36 6.88 -9.51
CA TYR A 27 -1.55 8.28 -9.85
C TYR A 27 -1.61 9.12 -8.57
N ASN A 28 -0.92 10.25 -8.56
CA ASN A 28 -0.87 11.18 -7.43
C ASN A 28 -1.49 12.53 -7.85
N HIS A 29 -2.56 12.93 -7.18
CA HIS A 29 -3.23 14.20 -7.41
C HIS A 29 -3.11 15.12 -6.20
N ARG A 30 -2.44 16.26 -6.36
CA ARG A 30 -2.32 17.28 -5.31
C ARG A 30 -3.64 18.01 -5.12
N ILE A 31 -4.07 18.13 -3.87
CA ILE A 31 -5.34 18.79 -3.51
C ILE A 31 -5.07 20.13 -2.85
N PHE A 32 -4.19 20.14 -1.85
CA PHE A 32 -3.83 21.33 -1.09
C PHE A 32 -2.31 21.47 -1.07
N ASP A 33 -1.82 22.66 -1.36
CA ASP A 33 -0.41 23.00 -1.42
C ASP A 33 -0.03 24.03 -0.35
N ASN A 34 1.28 24.15 -0.10
CA ASN A 34 1.87 25.14 0.81
C ASN A 34 1.29 25.14 2.23
N LEU A 35 0.98 23.95 2.75
CA LEU A 35 0.53 23.78 4.13
C LEU A 35 1.70 23.81 5.10
N GLY A 36 1.49 24.42 6.27
CA GLY A 36 2.48 24.44 7.36
C GLY A 36 3.68 25.36 7.12
N SER A 37 4.72 25.18 7.95
CA SER A 37 5.95 26.00 7.90
C SER A 37 7.16 25.21 8.40
N GLY A 38 8.38 25.68 8.12
CA GLY A 38 9.60 25.02 8.57
C GLY A 38 9.70 23.56 8.15
N TRP A 39 9.96 22.66 9.11
CA TRP A 39 10.18 21.23 8.85
C TRP A 39 8.91 20.46 8.49
N TYR A 40 7.73 20.91 8.92
CA TYR A 40 6.45 20.26 8.65
C TYR A 40 5.73 20.84 7.42
N ARG A 41 6.36 21.79 6.71
CA ARG A 41 5.84 22.34 5.45
C ARG A 41 5.59 21.20 4.44
N GLY A 42 4.47 21.22 3.74
CA GLY A 42 4.09 20.13 2.84
C GLY A 42 2.85 20.40 1.99
N TYR A 43 2.33 19.33 1.41
CA TYR A 43 1.08 19.33 0.63
C TYR A 43 0.27 18.05 0.89
N HIS A 44 -1.05 18.16 0.75
CA HIS A 44 -1.95 17.02 0.73
C HIS A 44 -2.21 16.56 -0.70
N SER A 45 -2.26 15.25 -0.88
CA SER A 45 -2.61 14.60 -2.13
C SER A 45 -3.53 13.43 -1.92
N ILE A 46 -4.27 13.07 -2.96
CA ILE A 46 -4.96 11.81 -3.09
C ILE A 46 -4.15 10.91 -4.02
N LEU A 47 -3.91 9.69 -3.59
CA LEU A 47 -3.28 8.65 -4.39
C LEU A 47 -4.35 7.67 -4.83
N LEU A 48 -4.39 7.40 -6.14
CA LEU A 48 -5.14 6.31 -6.72
C LEU A 48 -4.15 5.21 -7.08
N GLU A 49 -4.28 4.04 -6.48
CA GLU A 49 -3.43 2.88 -6.78
C GLU A 49 -4.22 1.75 -7.45
N LEU A 50 -3.59 1.09 -8.41
CA LEU A 50 -4.02 -0.17 -9.00
C LEU A 50 -2.94 -1.23 -8.73
N PRO A 51 -2.97 -1.89 -7.55
CA PRO A 51 -2.06 -2.97 -7.24
C PRO A 51 -2.46 -4.30 -7.88
N VAL A 52 -1.44 -5.03 -8.31
CA VAL A 52 -1.46 -6.48 -8.55
C VAL A 52 -0.48 -7.11 -7.56
N HIS A 53 -0.98 -7.99 -6.71
CA HIS A 53 -0.22 -8.75 -5.73
C HIS A 53 -0.05 -10.17 -6.27
N PHE A 54 1.15 -10.55 -6.72
CA PHE A 54 1.45 -11.91 -7.12
C PHE A 54 1.73 -12.73 -5.86
N VAL A 55 0.81 -13.62 -5.50
CA VAL A 55 0.97 -14.53 -4.36
C VAL A 55 1.99 -15.58 -4.76
N VAL A 56 3.11 -15.65 -4.05
CA VAL A 56 4.19 -16.62 -4.30
C VAL A 56 4.21 -17.76 -3.29
N SER A 57 3.48 -17.60 -2.19
CA SER A 57 3.27 -18.59 -1.14
C SER A 57 1.97 -18.25 -0.39
N PRO A 58 1.13 -19.24 -0.01
CA PRO A 58 1.35 -20.69 -0.13
C PRO A 58 0.98 -21.28 -1.50
N ASP A 59 0.20 -20.56 -2.32
CA ASP A 59 -0.21 -20.99 -3.65
C ASP A 59 0.04 -19.88 -4.68
N VAL A 60 0.49 -20.27 -5.88
CA VAL A 60 0.86 -19.31 -6.93
C VAL A 60 -0.41 -18.77 -7.57
N SER A 61 -0.78 -17.56 -7.18
CA SER A 61 -1.98 -16.89 -7.68
C SER A 61 -1.79 -15.37 -7.65
N SER A 62 -2.88 -14.61 -7.71
CA SER A 62 -2.82 -13.15 -7.67
C SER A 62 -3.99 -12.55 -6.91
N MET A 63 -3.80 -11.32 -6.47
CA MET A 63 -4.87 -10.44 -5.99
C MET A 63 -4.77 -9.11 -6.74
N VAL A 64 -5.91 -8.52 -7.08
CA VAL A 64 -5.97 -7.23 -7.78
C VAL A 64 -6.82 -6.26 -6.96
N GLY A 65 -6.41 -5.01 -6.88
CA GLY A 65 -7.11 -4.03 -6.05
C GLY A 65 -7.21 -2.65 -6.68
N MET A 66 -7.93 -1.79 -5.98
CA MET A 66 -7.99 -0.36 -6.24
C MET A 66 -7.98 0.37 -4.91
N ASN A 67 -7.01 1.26 -4.70
CA ASN A 67 -6.89 1.98 -3.42
C ASN A 67 -7.05 3.48 -3.60
N PHE A 68 -7.72 4.10 -2.64
CA PHE A 68 -7.85 5.54 -2.49
C PHE A 68 -7.17 5.95 -1.20
N LEU A 69 -6.08 6.72 -1.30
CA LEU A 69 -5.23 7.06 -0.16
C LEU A 69 -5.11 8.57 -0.01
N ALA A 70 -5.25 9.05 1.22
CA ALA A 70 -4.78 10.37 1.58
C ALA A 70 -3.28 10.32 1.85
N CYS A 71 -2.54 11.31 1.35
CA CYS A 71 -1.10 11.42 1.52
C CYS A 71 -0.72 12.85 1.92
N TYR A 72 0.20 12.97 2.86
CA TYR A 72 0.88 14.22 3.20
C TYR A 72 2.36 14.10 2.88
N THR A 73 2.87 14.96 2.00
CA THR A 73 4.28 14.98 1.61
C THR A 73 4.98 16.20 2.20
N PHE A 74 6.09 15.98 2.89
CA PHE A 74 6.93 17.03 3.46
C PHE A 74 7.84 17.63 2.39
N THR A 75 8.00 18.95 2.39
CA THR A 75 8.74 19.73 1.38
C THR A 75 9.80 20.66 2.00
N ALA A 76 10.24 20.35 3.22
CA ALA A 76 11.29 21.11 3.89
C ALA A 76 12.65 20.95 3.20
N ASN A 77 12.93 19.76 2.66
CA ASN A 77 14.09 19.46 1.82
C ASN A 77 13.62 19.22 0.37
N GLN A 78 14.42 19.63 -0.61
CA GLN A 78 14.08 19.54 -2.03
C GLN A 78 14.40 18.17 -2.63
N ASP A 79 15.48 17.53 -2.17
CA ASP A 79 15.98 16.26 -2.70
C ASP A 79 15.34 15.07 -1.99
N ILE A 80 15.13 15.19 -0.68
CA ILE A 80 14.60 14.11 0.17
C ILE A 80 13.28 14.56 0.77
N ARG A 81 12.18 14.01 0.29
CA ARG A 81 10.82 14.38 0.71
C ARG A 81 10.12 13.17 1.32
N PRO A 82 10.15 13.05 2.66
CA PRO A 82 9.34 12.05 3.35
C PRO A 82 7.85 12.29 3.10
N TYR A 83 7.05 11.24 3.20
CA TYR A 83 5.60 11.34 3.17
C TYR A 83 4.96 10.24 4.00
N LEU A 84 3.73 10.50 4.44
CA LEU A 84 2.88 9.55 5.14
C LEU A 84 1.57 9.43 4.40
N PHE A 85 1.02 8.23 4.37
CA PHE A 85 -0.20 7.95 3.63
C PHE A 85 -1.06 6.92 4.34
N GLY A 86 -2.36 6.99 4.11
CA GLY A 86 -3.32 6.04 4.61
C GLY A 86 -4.63 6.05 3.83
N GLY A 87 -5.32 4.93 3.87
CA GLY A 87 -6.59 4.73 3.18
C GLY A 87 -6.79 3.27 2.84
N GLY A 88 -7.52 2.96 1.77
CA GLY A 88 -7.84 1.58 1.44
C GLY A 88 -8.74 1.47 0.22
N GLY A 89 -9.31 0.30 0.02
CA GLY A 89 -10.26 0.05 -1.06
C GLY A 89 -10.55 -1.44 -1.25
N PRO A 90 -11.26 -1.82 -2.33
CA PRO A 90 -11.55 -3.21 -2.63
C PRO A 90 -10.31 -3.95 -3.14
N VAL A 91 -10.24 -5.24 -2.81
CA VAL A 91 -9.28 -6.20 -3.37
C VAL A 91 -10.02 -7.49 -3.72
N TYR A 92 -9.76 -8.01 -4.90
CA TYR A 92 -10.27 -9.29 -5.36
C TYR A 92 -9.11 -10.30 -5.38
N SER A 93 -9.27 -11.41 -4.67
CA SER A 93 -8.31 -12.50 -4.57
C SER A 93 -8.69 -13.64 -5.49
N PHE A 94 -7.79 -14.00 -6.39
CA PHE A 94 -7.85 -15.28 -7.12
C PHE A 94 -7.15 -16.40 -6.34
N ALA A 95 -6.51 -16.07 -5.21
CA ALA A 95 -5.80 -17.02 -4.37
C ALA A 95 -6.77 -17.65 -3.39
N ASP A 96 -6.75 -18.99 -3.32
CA ASP A 96 -7.49 -19.76 -2.32
C ASP A 96 -6.68 -19.78 -1.02
N VAL A 97 -6.70 -18.65 -0.30
CA VAL A 97 -6.01 -18.52 0.98
C VAL A 97 -6.94 -19.06 2.08
N PRO A 98 -6.54 -20.13 2.81
CA PRO A 98 -7.35 -20.65 3.89
C PRO A 98 -7.69 -19.57 4.91
N GLY A 99 -8.96 -19.52 5.32
CA GLY A 99 -9.43 -18.56 6.32
C GLY A 99 -9.98 -17.23 5.76
N MET A 100 -9.69 -16.88 4.50
CA MET A 100 -10.12 -15.59 3.92
C MET A 100 -11.64 -15.50 3.67
N GLY A 101 -12.28 -16.65 3.42
CA GLY A 101 -13.73 -16.80 3.26
C GLY A 101 -14.30 -16.33 1.93
N SER A 102 -13.90 -15.15 1.45
CA SER A 102 -14.40 -14.55 0.21
C SER A 102 -13.27 -14.19 -0.74
N GLU A 103 -13.56 -14.18 -2.04
CA GLU A 103 -12.68 -13.64 -3.07
C GLU A 103 -12.66 -12.10 -3.02
N LEU A 104 -13.81 -11.47 -2.78
CA LEU A 104 -13.93 -10.02 -2.71
C LEU A 104 -13.78 -9.53 -1.26
N ASN A 105 -12.76 -8.73 -1.02
CA ASN A 105 -12.38 -8.24 0.30
C ASN A 105 -12.20 -6.72 0.29
N GLY A 106 -12.20 -6.15 1.49
CA GLY A 106 -11.70 -4.80 1.74
C GLY A 106 -10.25 -4.83 2.17
N ASN A 107 -9.51 -3.78 1.84
CA ASN A 107 -8.22 -3.50 2.45
C ASN A 107 -8.19 -2.10 3.07
N TYR A 108 -7.35 -1.96 4.09
CA TYR A 108 -6.86 -0.67 4.53
C TYR A 108 -5.37 -0.75 4.80
N GLN A 109 -4.69 0.38 4.58
CA GLN A 109 -3.25 0.48 4.65
C GLN A 109 -2.82 1.82 5.22
N PHE A 110 -1.69 1.80 5.90
CA PHE A 110 -1.01 2.97 6.42
C PHE A 110 0.48 2.79 6.24
N GLY A 111 1.18 3.83 5.81
CA GLY A 111 2.59 3.73 5.50
C GLY A 111 3.32 5.05 5.53
N LEU A 112 4.64 4.90 5.46
CA LEU A 112 5.60 5.97 5.32
C LEU A 112 6.39 5.72 4.04
N GLY A 113 6.78 6.81 3.38
CA GLY A 113 7.60 6.74 2.21
C GLY A 113 8.59 7.89 2.11
N LEU A 114 9.47 7.77 1.13
CA LEU A 114 10.53 8.71 0.84
C LEU A 114 10.59 8.92 -0.68
N ASN A 115 10.43 10.16 -1.12
CA ASN A 115 10.78 10.57 -2.47
C ASN A 115 12.24 11.06 -2.45
N TYR A 116 13.06 10.53 -3.34
CA TYR A 116 14.44 10.95 -3.57
C TYR A 116 14.58 11.48 -5.00
N GLY A 117 14.84 12.78 -5.15
CA GLY A 117 15.01 13.41 -6.46
C GLY A 117 16.21 12.86 -7.20
N ILE A 118 15.98 12.22 -8.35
CA ILE A 118 17.05 11.73 -9.23
C ILE A 118 17.42 12.82 -10.24
N ASN A 119 16.40 13.49 -10.80
CA ASN A 119 16.51 14.61 -11.72
C ASN A 119 15.22 15.46 -11.65
N PRO A 120 15.11 16.58 -12.41
CA PRO A 120 13.94 17.47 -12.31
C PRO A 120 12.59 16.82 -12.61
N ASP A 121 12.55 15.72 -13.36
CA ASP A 121 11.32 15.08 -13.84
C ASP A 121 11.02 13.76 -13.12
N HIS A 122 12.02 13.17 -12.43
CA HIS A 122 11.93 11.82 -11.88
C HIS A 122 12.44 11.73 -10.44
N ASP A 123 11.60 11.15 -9.59
CA ASP A 123 11.91 10.77 -8.22
C ASP A 123 12.00 9.24 -8.10
N PHE A 124 12.94 8.78 -7.29
CA PHE A 124 12.93 7.43 -6.73
C PHE A 124 12.03 7.39 -5.51
N LEU A 125 11.24 6.33 -5.39
CA LEU A 125 10.30 6.12 -4.29
C LEU A 125 10.76 4.92 -3.46
N PHE A 126 10.73 5.07 -2.14
CA PHE A 126 10.83 3.95 -1.20
C PHE A 126 9.67 4.02 -0.20
N GLU A 127 9.05 2.88 0.10
CA GLU A 127 7.91 2.81 1.01
C GLU A 127 7.95 1.59 1.92
N LEU A 128 7.48 1.80 3.14
CA LEU A 128 7.12 0.75 4.08
C LEU A 128 5.67 0.98 4.51
N ARG A 129 4.83 -0.05 4.36
CA ARG A 129 3.42 0.04 4.71
C ARG A 129 2.92 -1.20 5.43
N TYR A 130 2.03 -0.96 6.37
CA TYR A 130 1.11 -1.96 6.88
C TYR A 130 -0.06 -2.10 5.90
N HIS A 131 -0.51 -3.34 5.69
CA HIS A 131 -1.60 -3.68 4.78
C HIS A 131 -2.48 -4.75 5.40
N HIS A 132 -3.74 -4.42 5.65
CA HIS A 132 -4.75 -5.32 6.16
C HIS A 132 -5.72 -5.71 5.05
N ILE A 133 -6.03 -7.00 4.92
CA ILE A 133 -7.13 -7.48 4.06
C ILE A 133 -8.11 -8.29 4.93
N SER A 134 -9.40 -8.05 4.76
CA SER A 134 -10.46 -8.88 5.34
C SER A 134 -11.75 -8.78 4.54
N ASN A 135 -12.65 -9.75 4.70
CA ASN A 135 -13.96 -9.71 4.04
C ASN A 135 -14.98 -8.86 4.82
N GLY A 136 -14.58 -8.29 5.97
CA GLY A 136 -15.43 -7.43 6.81
C GLY A 136 -16.54 -8.16 7.57
N GLY A 137 -16.48 -9.50 7.65
CA GLY A 137 -17.51 -10.34 8.24
C GLY A 137 -18.66 -10.66 7.28
N ASN A 138 -18.49 -10.45 5.98
CA ASN A 138 -19.52 -10.78 4.98
C ASN A 138 -19.60 -12.29 4.69
N GLU A 139 -18.50 -13.02 4.91
CA GLU A 139 -18.42 -14.47 4.74
C GLU A 139 -17.57 -15.10 5.85
N GLU A 140 -17.86 -16.34 6.21
CA GLU A 140 -17.14 -17.10 7.23
C GLU A 140 -16.33 -18.23 6.58
N PRO A 141 -15.07 -18.45 6.97
CA PRO A 141 -14.30 -17.69 7.98
C PRO A 141 -13.86 -16.30 7.50
N ASN A 142 -13.57 -15.37 8.42
CA ASN A 142 -12.99 -14.05 8.13
C ASN A 142 -11.64 -13.85 8.85
N GLU A 143 -10.66 -14.68 8.52
CA GLU A 143 -9.30 -14.55 9.02
C GLU A 143 -8.54 -13.49 8.19
N PRO A 144 -8.11 -12.38 8.80
CA PRO A 144 -7.51 -11.28 8.06
C PRO A 144 -6.07 -11.58 7.64
N LEU A 145 -5.58 -10.89 6.61
CA LEU A 145 -4.18 -10.86 6.25
C LEU A 145 -3.53 -9.53 6.68
N ASN A 146 -2.89 -9.54 7.85
CA ASN A 146 -2.11 -8.41 8.36
C ASN A 146 -0.68 -8.51 7.87
N SER A 147 -0.26 -7.57 7.01
CA SER A 147 1.00 -7.65 6.28
C SER A 147 1.88 -6.42 6.47
N VAL A 148 3.19 -6.63 6.36
CA VAL A 148 4.16 -5.56 6.11
C VAL A 148 4.62 -5.67 4.66
N LYS A 149 4.68 -4.52 3.97
CA LYS A 149 5.13 -4.43 2.58
C LYS A 149 6.23 -3.39 2.45
N ALA A 150 7.25 -3.71 1.66
CA ALA A 150 8.32 -2.81 1.26
C ALA A 150 8.29 -2.63 -0.26
N LEU A 151 8.21 -1.39 -0.73
CA LEU A 151 8.09 -1.08 -2.15
C LEU A 151 9.13 -0.06 -2.59
N PHE A 152 9.50 -0.15 -3.86
CA PHE A 152 10.34 0.79 -4.58
C PHE A 152 9.66 1.25 -5.86
N GLY A 153 9.95 2.45 -6.34
CA GLY A 153 9.38 2.93 -7.59
C GLY A 153 10.07 4.14 -8.19
N LEU A 154 9.52 4.57 -9.32
CA LEU A 154 9.94 5.76 -10.06
C LEU A 154 8.69 6.56 -10.43
N THR A 155 8.82 7.88 -10.44
CA THR A 155 7.81 8.80 -11.00
C THR A 155 8.10 9.10 -12.46
N PHE A 156 7.07 9.50 -13.21
CA PHE A 156 7.12 9.89 -14.62
C PHE A 156 6.15 11.04 -14.86
#